data_AF-A0A7J0EE02-F1
#
_entry.id   AF-A0A7J0EE02-F1
#
_cell.length_a   1.000
_cell.length_b   1.000
_cell.length_c   1.000
_cell.angle_alpha   90.00
_cell.angle_beta   90.00
_cell.angle_gamma   90.00
#
_symmetry.space_group_name_H-M   'P 1'
#
loop_
_entity.id
_entity.type
_entity.pdbx_description
1 polymer ?
#
loop_
_entity_poly.entity_id
_entity_poly.type
_entity_poly.pdbx_seq_one_letter_code
_entity_poly.pdbx_strand_id
1 'polypeptide(L)'
;MVSFRPRIVRSLRLSAFARTHLFSLLSSSHHQSGRREGFTWIGTHGRYMLSAEFAHDELQDDARAIEKDTALRLAFSWIVGDYCKESMLSLQRFFGSQRLPLISTGSLKLDLALSIGGLPQGRIVEMYGQKASVKTTLALHIIKEAQKLGGYCAYLDVENSLDPSLAESIGVNTQNLLISQPDSAENLLCMVADLVPQLETDVVIGGNHIDIQSQMTQALQKIHYLLCHSQTLIVFVNQVRSEVTSVKDSGRAEEVTCGGNALRFYAAIRMRISRTGLLKTEDKVTGLGICVQVVKNKLAPPMKKAEVDIQFERGICCEPEVLHLACEHGLILKEGTNFVIEGEVLENP
;
A
#
# COMPACT_ATOMS: atom_id res chain seq x y z
N MET A 1 -45.83 -2.28 -10.48
CA MET A 1 -45.87 -0.94 -9.86
C MET A 1 -46.05 -1.11 -8.36
N VAL A 2 -44.95 -1.32 -7.63
CA VAL A 2 -44.92 -1.32 -6.16
C VAL A 2 -43.64 -0.58 -5.77
N SER A 3 -43.84 0.58 -5.16
CA SER A 3 -42.83 1.54 -4.74
C SER A 3 -42.30 1.15 -3.37
N PHE A 4 -40.99 0.91 -3.26
CA PHE A 4 -40.31 0.83 -1.96
C PHE A 4 -39.48 2.09 -1.75
N ARG A 5 -39.95 2.93 -0.83
CA ARG A 5 -39.22 4.09 -0.31
C ARG A 5 -38.19 3.60 0.74
N PRO A 6 -36.95 4.11 0.76
CA PRO A 6 -36.03 3.82 1.85
C PRO A 6 -36.38 4.65 3.08
N ARG A 7 -36.54 3.98 4.23
CA ARG A 7 -36.65 4.62 5.55
C ARG A 7 -35.27 5.15 5.95
N ILE A 8 -35.20 6.46 6.16
CA ILE A 8 -34.08 7.19 6.74
C ILE A 8 -33.86 6.69 8.17
N VAL A 9 -32.77 5.97 8.42
CA VAL A 9 -32.31 5.66 9.78
C VAL A 9 -31.49 6.86 10.27
N ARG A 10 -31.95 7.44 11.38
CA ARG A 10 -31.36 8.60 12.05
C ARG A 10 -29.96 8.27 12.57
N SER A 11 -29.03 9.19 12.30
CA SER A 11 -27.71 9.24 12.91
C SER A 11 -27.80 9.31 14.44
N LEU A 12 -27.32 8.30 15.14
CA LEU A 12 -27.00 8.43 16.56
C LEU A 12 -25.69 9.23 16.68
N ARG A 13 -25.82 10.51 17.04
CA ARG A 13 -24.73 11.35 17.51
C ARG A 13 -24.31 10.87 18.90
N LEU A 14 -23.16 10.22 19.01
CA LEU A 14 -22.44 10.09 20.28
C LEU A 14 -21.54 11.31 20.43
N SER A 15 -22.05 12.31 21.15
CA SER A 15 -21.26 13.42 21.68
C SER A 15 -20.80 13.09 23.10
N ALA A 16 -19.57 13.52 23.40
CA ALA A 16 -18.95 13.68 24.72
C ALA A 16 -18.38 12.42 25.38
N PHE A 17 -17.07 12.20 25.18
CA PHE A 17 -16.21 11.80 26.29
C PHE A 17 -15.14 12.86 26.48
N ALA A 18 -15.18 13.45 27.68
CA ALA A 18 -14.36 14.55 28.12
C ALA A 18 -12.90 14.14 28.28
N ARG A 19 -12.01 15.11 28.04
CA ARG A 19 -10.62 15.11 28.49
C ARG A 19 -10.59 14.89 30.00
N THR A 20 -9.88 13.86 30.44
CA THR A 20 -9.32 13.81 31.80
C THR A 20 -7.83 13.55 31.69
N HIS A 21 -7.06 14.64 31.80
CA HIS A 21 -5.68 14.57 32.28
C HIS A 21 -5.72 14.04 33.71
N LEU A 22 -5.11 12.89 33.95
CA LEU A 22 -4.77 12.44 35.30
C LEU A 22 -3.25 12.43 35.42
N PHE A 23 -2.77 13.51 36.03
CA PHE A 23 -1.52 13.56 36.78
C PHE A 23 -1.51 12.39 37.79
N SER A 24 -0.45 11.58 37.79
CA SER A 24 -0.12 10.72 38.91
C SER A 24 0.99 11.35 39.73
N LEU A 25 0.62 11.64 40.98
CA LEU A 25 1.44 12.07 42.09
C LEU A 25 2.27 10.89 42.62
N LEU A 26 3.58 11.10 42.76
CA LEU A 26 4.51 10.46 43.70
C LEU A 26 5.66 11.47 43.87
N SER A 27 6.12 11.91 45.04
CA SER A 27 5.68 11.85 46.42
C SER A 27 6.55 12.89 47.14
N SER A 28 5.92 13.76 47.95
CA SER A 28 6.58 14.76 48.78
C SER A 28 7.35 14.08 49.92
N SER A 29 8.66 14.25 49.99
CA SER A 29 9.43 13.95 51.22
C SER A 29 9.67 15.26 51.98
N HIS A 30 8.96 15.34 53.11
CA HIS A 30 9.11 16.38 54.13
C HIS A 30 10.47 16.24 54.82
N HIS A 31 11.14 17.38 54.97
CA HIS A 31 12.24 17.60 55.89
C HIS A 31 11.74 17.39 57.33
N GLN A 32 12.33 16.46 58.08
CA GLN A 32 12.32 16.52 59.55
C GLN A 32 13.59 15.91 60.15
N SER A 33 14.18 16.69 61.04
CA SER A 33 15.37 16.46 61.85
C SER A 33 15.06 15.59 63.07
N GLY A 34 16.00 14.72 63.48
CA GLY A 34 16.12 14.34 64.89
C GLY A 34 16.51 12.89 65.22
N ARG A 35 17.69 12.75 65.84
CA ARG A 35 18.05 11.84 66.96
C ARG A 35 18.14 10.31 66.78
N ARG A 36 19.41 9.86 66.91
CA ARG A 36 20.02 8.89 67.87
C ARG A 36 19.58 7.41 67.96
N GLU A 37 20.65 6.59 68.08
CA GLU A 37 20.75 5.19 68.56
C GLU A 37 20.32 4.11 67.55
N GLY A 38 21.04 3.01 67.28
CA GLY A 38 22.27 2.40 67.78
C GLY A 38 22.38 0.97 67.19
N PHE A 39 23.58 0.38 67.22
CA PHE A 39 23.93 -1.04 66.96
C PHE A 39 24.36 -1.50 65.54
N THR A 40 25.68 -1.37 65.32
CA THR A 40 26.68 -2.42 64.95
C THR A 40 26.32 -3.56 64.00
N TRP A 41 27.11 -3.68 62.91
CA TRP A 41 27.92 -4.88 62.59
C TRP A 41 29.26 -4.49 61.92
N ILE A 42 30.27 -5.30 62.20
CA ILE A 42 31.72 -5.13 61.96
C ILE A 42 32.11 -5.62 60.56
N GLY A 43 33.10 -5.00 59.90
CA GLY A 43 33.80 -5.64 58.76
C GLY A 43 34.60 -4.75 57.80
N THR A 44 35.76 -4.25 58.25
CA THR A 44 37.03 -4.07 57.50
C THR A 44 37.06 -3.43 56.08
N HIS A 45 37.38 -2.14 56.07
CA HIS A 45 38.47 -1.50 55.32
C HIS A 45 38.62 -1.77 53.81
N GLY A 46 37.93 -0.95 53.01
CA GLY A 46 38.36 -0.53 51.68
C GLY A 46 38.11 0.97 51.55
N ARG A 47 39.15 1.80 51.71
CA ARG A 47 39.09 3.23 51.42
C ARG A 47 38.99 3.40 49.90
N TYR A 48 37.78 3.62 49.40
CA TYR A 48 37.59 4.35 48.16
C TYR A 48 36.81 5.62 48.49
N MET A 49 37.53 6.71 48.34
CA MET A 49 37.12 8.09 48.54
C MET A 49 35.99 8.38 47.53
N LEU A 50 34.76 8.50 48.02
CA LEU A 50 33.64 9.09 47.29
C LEU A 50 33.88 10.59 47.18
N SER A 51 34.65 10.99 46.18
CA SER A 51 34.52 12.34 45.60
C SER A 51 33.36 12.26 44.62
N ALA A 52 32.17 12.58 45.10
CA ALA A 52 31.04 12.87 44.24
C ALA A 52 31.38 14.15 43.45
N GLU A 53 31.99 13.99 42.29
CA GLU A 53 31.97 15.01 41.25
C GLU A 53 30.51 15.08 40.76
N PHE A 54 29.71 15.91 41.42
CA PHE A 54 28.56 16.51 40.78
C PHE A 54 29.11 17.41 39.67
N ALA A 55 29.35 16.82 38.50
CA ALA A 55 29.44 17.56 37.27
C ALA A 55 28.11 18.29 37.12
N HIS A 56 28.13 19.61 37.35
CA HIS A 56 27.07 20.48 36.90
C HIS A 56 26.92 20.23 35.41
N ASP A 57 25.78 19.68 34.99
CA ASP A 57 25.36 19.66 33.60
C ASP A 57 25.24 21.14 33.21
N GLU A 58 26.26 21.66 32.53
CA GLU A 58 26.30 23.03 32.06
C GLU A 58 25.04 23.28 31.24
N LEU A 59 24.36 24.41 31.51
CA LEU A 59 23.22 24.88 30.73
C LEU A 59 23.61 24.98 29.25
N GLN A 60 23.31 23.92 28.50
CA GLN A 60 23.74 23.75 27.13
C GLN A 60 22.92 24.69 26.22
N ASP A 61 23.52 25.83 25.91
CA ASP A 61 23.62 26.33 24.53
C ASP A 61 22.32 26.81 23.82
N ASP A 62 21.36 27.41 24.55
CA ASP A 62 20.16 28.03 23.96
C ASP A 62 20.50 29.04 22.86
N ALA A 63 21.55 29.83 23.04
CA ALA A 63 21.99 30.81 22.04
C ALA A 63 22.48 30.15 20.73
N ARG A 64 23.26 29.07 20.81
CA ARG A 64 23.68 28.33 19.61
C ARG A 64 22.56 27.49 19.03
N ALA A 65 21.60 27.04 19.83
CA ALA A 65 20.38 26.39 19.33
C ALA A 65 19.54 27.38 18.51
N ILE A 66 19.40 28.62 18.98
CA ILE A 66 18.73 29.70 18.25
C ILE A 66 19.52 30.06 16.98
N GLU A 67 20.85 30.16 17.05
CA GLU A 67 21.69 30.44 15.89
C GLU A 67 21.56 29.35 14.81
N LYS A 68 21.58 28.07 15.22
CA LYS A 68 21.31 26.93 14.33
C LYS A 68 19.91 26.97 13.73
N ASP A 69 18.87 27.30 14.50
CA ASP A 69 17.50 27.44 14.00
C ASP A 69 17.38 28.57 12.97
N THR A 70 18.03 29.71 13.23
CA THR A 70 18.04 30.84 12.27
C THR A 70 18.77 30.52 10.97
N ALA A 71 19.96 29.89 11.04
CA ALA A 71 20.71 29.46 9.86
C ALA A 71 19.92 28.42 9.05
N LEU A 72 19.24 27.50 9.74
CA LEU A 72 18.37 26.49 9.12
C LEU A 72 17.17 27.14 8.41
N ARG A 73 16.48 28.11 9.04
CA ARG A 73 15.36 28.83 8.42
C ARG A 73 15.79 29.63 7.19
N LEU A 74 16.96 30.26 7.23
CA LEU A 74 17.51 30.96 6.08
C LEU A 74 17.76 29.96 4.94
N ALA A 75 18.49 28.86 5.20
CA ALA A 75 18.72 27.81 4.20
C ALA A 75 17.40 27.27 3.61
N PHE A 76 16.37 27.06 4.43
CA PHE A 76 15.04 26.68 3.93
C PHE A 76 14.43 27.74 3.01
N SER A 77 14.53 29.02 3.37
CA SER A 77 14.01 30.12 2.52
C SER A 77 14.71 30.17 1.16
N TRP A 78 16.03 29.92 1.12
CA TRP A 78 16.78 29.83 -0.13
C TRP A 78 16.32 28.63 -0.98
N ILE A 79 16.19 27.45 -0.37
CA ILE A 79 15.76 26.24 -1.09
C ILE A 79 14.33 26.38 -1.65
N VAL A 80 13.40 26.94 -0.87
CA VAL A 80 12.03 27.19 -1.32
C VAL A 80 12.00 28.23 -2.46
N GLY A 81 12.84 29.26 -2.39
CA GLY A 81 12.96 30.28 -3.42
C GLY A 81 13.50 29.76 -4.74
N ASP A 82 14.57 28.95 -4.69
CA ASP A 82 15.32 28.52 -5.88
C ASP A 82 14.75 27.26 -6.55
N TYR A 83 14.14 26.34 -5.79
CA TYR A 83 13.81 25.02 -6.29
C TYR A 83 12.32 24.68 -6.30
N CYS A 84 11.45 25.39 -5.56
CA CYS A 84 10.03 25.05 -5.52
C CYS A 84 9.15 26.07 -4.76
N LYS A 85 8.31 26.83 -5.48
CA LYS A 85 7.18 27.58 -4.89
C LYS A 85 6.14 26.67 -4.18
N GLU A 86 6.14 25.38 -4.49
CA GLU A 86 5.23 24.37 -3.91
C GLU A 86 5.94 23.35 -2.98
N SER A 87 7.22 23.55 -2.65
CA SER A 87 7.94 22.58 -1.83
C SER A 87 7.41 22.61 -0.41
N MET A 88 6.64 21.59 -0.09
CA MET A 88 6.08 21.33 1.22
C MET A 88 7.16 20.80 2.17
N LEU A 89 8.22 21.58 2.38
CA LEU A 89 9.33 21.28 3.29
C LEU A 89 8.91 21.48 4.74
N SER A 90 8.03 20.60 5.24
CA SER A 90 7.66 20.55 6.65
C SER A 90 7.86 19.13 7.19
N LEU A 91 8.67 19.00 8.24
CA LEU A 91 8.86 17.76 9.00
C LEU A 91 7.52 17.22 9.55
N GLN A 92 6.57 18.10 9.90
CA GLN A 92 5.23 17.66 10.34
C GLN A 92 4.46 16.91 9.25
N ARG A 93 4.75 17.15 7.96
CA ARG A 93 4.15 16.41 6.84
C ARG A 93 4.89 15.11 6.52
N PHE A 94 6.15 14.95 6.96
CA PHE A 94 6.86 13.67 6.94
C PHE A 94 6.36 12.70 8.02
N PHE A 95 5.99 13.20 9.20
CA PHE A 95 5.45 12.38 10.30
C PHE A 95 3.92 12.29 10.32
N GLY A 96 3.22 13.18 9.64
CA GLY A 96 1.78 13.02 9.41
C GLY A 96 1.55 11.83 8.50
N SER A 97 0.74 10.85 8.93
CA SER A 97 0.33 9.76 8.04
C SER A 97 -0.41 10.39 6.86
N GLN A 98 0.25 10.54 5.71
CA GLN A 98 -0.47 10.85 4.48
C GLN A 98 -1.35 9.64 4.23
N ARG A 99 -2.65 9.76 4.56
CA ARG A 99 -3.66 8.82 4.10
C ARG A 99 -3.80 9.08 2.61
N LEU A 100 -2.97 8.40 1.83
CA LEU A 100 -3.08 8.39 0.37
C LEU A 100 -4.47 7.86 0.03
N PRO A 101 -5.18 8.44 -0.95
CA PRO A 101 -6.39 7.82 -1.47
C PRO A 101 -6.09 6.41 -1.94
N LEU A 102 -7.02 5.50 -1.69
CA LEU A 102 -6.87 4.09 -2.00
C LEU A 102 -7.96 3.65 -2.97
N ILE A 103 -7.60 2.74 -3.87
CA ILE A 103 -8.54 2.06 -4.77
C ILE A 103 -8.63 0.61 -4.33
N SER A 104 -9.84 0.13 -4.05
CA SER A 104 -10.04 -1.29 -3.71
C SER A 104 -9.60 -2.20 -4.86
N THR A 105 -9.06 -3.36 -4.52
CA THR A 105 -8.74 -4.39 -5.51
C THR A 105 -9.97 -5.16 -5.99
N GLY A 106 -11.13 -4.95 -5.36
CA GLY A 106 -12.36 -5.73 -5.59
C GLY A 106 -12.41 -7.04 -4.79
N SER A 107 -11.34 -7.40 -4.08
CA SER A 107 -11.30 -8.50 -3.12
C SER A 107 -11.02 -7.96 -1.72
N LEU A 108 -11.90 -8.24 -0.77
CA LEU A 108 -11.74 -7.81 0.61
C LEU A 108 -10.53 -8.52 1.25
N LYS A 109 -10.33 -9.80 0.93
CA LYS A 109 -9.18 -10.58 1.40
C LYS A 109 -7.86 -9.95 0.93
N LEU A 110 -7.80 -9.53 -0.33
CA LEU A 110 -6.60 -8.89 -0.88
C LEU A 110 -6.38 -7.50 -0.28
N ASP A 111 -7.43 -6.69 -0.12
CA ASP A 111 -7.34 -5.36 0.50
C ASP A 111 -6.82 -5.45 1.96
N LEU A 112 -7.24 -6.48 2.71
CA LEU A 112 -6.71 -6.80 4.03
C LEU A 112 -5.25 -7.27 3.99
N ALA A 113 -4.89 -8.12 3.02
CA ALA A 113 -3.51 -8.57 2.84
C ALA A 113 -2.56 -7.41 2.47
N LEU A 114 -3.03 -6.40 1.76
CA LEU A 114 -2.28 -5.17 1.49
C LEU A 114 -2.04 -4.34 2.76
N SER A 115 -2.80 -4.58 3.84
CA SER A 115 -2.69 -3.94 5.16
C SER A 115 -2.90 -2.43 5.19
N ILE A 116 -3.24 -1.85 4.04
CA ILE A 116 -3.63 -0.45 3.88
C ILE A 116 -5.09 -0.34 3.42
N GLY A 117 -5.73 -1.44 2.96
CA GLY A 117 -7.12 -1.46 2.52
C GLY A 117 -7.33 -1.24 1.02
N GLY A 118 -6.27 -1.29 0.20
CA GLY A 118 -6.37 -1.16 -1.26
C GLY A 118 -5.05 -0.74 -1.89
N LEU A 119 -5.08 -0.33 -3.16
CA LEU A 119 -3.94 0.17 -3.91
C LEU A 119 -3.80 1.69 -3.76
N PRO A 120 -2.59 2.19 -3.45
CA PRO A 120 -2.37 3.61 -3.21
C PRO A 120 -2.32 4.41 -4.50
N GLN A 121 -3.17 5.45 -4.58
CA GLN A 121 -3.10 6.45 -5.64
C GLN A 121 -1.77 7.20 -5.61
N GLY A 122 -1.34 7.65 -6.79
CA GLY A 122 -0.05 8.34 -6.99
C GLY A 122 1.17 7.42 -6.91
N ARG A 123 1.00 6.12 -7.10
CA ARG A 123 2.06 5.11 -7.01
C ARG A 123 2.01 4.15 -8.19
N ILE A 124 3.13 3.44 -8.35
CA ILE A 124 3.28 2.34 -9.31
C ILE A 124 3.04 1.03 -8.57
N VAL A 125 2.21 0.16 -9.13
CA VAL A 125 1.95 -1.20 -8.66
C VAL A 125 2.33 -2.18 -9.76
N GLU A 126 2.99 -3.29 -9.40
CA GLU A 126 3.27 -4.37 -10.34
C GLU A 126 2.51 -5.64 -9.93
N MET A 127 1.81 -6.22 -10.87
CA MET A 127 1.14 -7.52 -10.76
C MET A 127 1.79 -8.48 -11.74
N TYR A 128 2.32 -9.60 -11.25
CA TYR A 128 3.02 -10.53 -12.12
C TYR A 128 2.70 -11.98 -11.79
N GLY A 129 2.84 -12.86 -12.79
CA GLY A 129 2.51 -14.28 -12.65
C GLY A 129 2.61 -15.03 -13.96
N GLN A 130 2.47 -16.35 -13.92
CA GLN A 130 2.49 -17.22 -15.10
C GLN A 130 1.34 -16.90 -16.07
N LYS A 131 1.43 -17.35 -17.32
CA LYS A 131 0.32 -17.22 -18.27
C LYS A 131 -0.94 -17.92 -17.71
N ALA A 132 -2.11 -17.39 -18.03
CA ALA A 132 -3.40 -17.86 -17.50
C ALA A 132 -3.57 -17.78 -15.96
N SER A 133 -2.76 -16.97 -15.27
CA SER A 133 -2.95 -16.68 -13.83
C SER A 133 -3.98 -15.58 -13.55
N VAL A 134 -4.82 -15.22 -14.54
CA VAL A 134 -5.99 -14.34 -14.36
C VAL A 134 -5.63 -12.91 -13.90
N LYS A 135 -4.43 -12.45 -14.24
CA LYS A 135 -3.94 -11.10 -13.91
C LYS A 135 -4.80 -10.00 -14.51
N THR A 136 -5.20 -10.17 -15.78
CA THR A 136 -6.03 -9.21 -16.52
C THR A 136 -7.39 -9.03 -15.84
N THR A 137 -8.03 -10.11 -15.38
CA THR A 137 -9.29 -10.02 -14.65
C THR A 137 -9.15 -9.23 -13.36
N LEU A 138 -8.09 -9.47 -12.57
CA LEU A 138 -7.85 -8.66 -11.36
C LEU A 138 -7.57 -7.19 -11.70
N ALA A 139 -6.88 -6.89 -12.81
CA ALA A 139 -6.71 -5.52 -13.29
C ALA A 139 -8.04 -4.86 -13.69
N LEU A 140 -8.94 -5.61 -14.33
CA LEU A 140 -10.29 -5.13 -14.67
C LEU A 140 -11.14 -4.87 -13.42
N HIS A 141 -10.99 -5.67 -12.35
CA HIS A 141 -11.63 -5.37 -11.06
C HIS A 141 -11.13 -4.05 -10.45
N ILE A 142 -9.82 -3.81 -10.49
CA ILE A 142 -9.26 -2.53 -10.03
C ILE A 142 -9.82 -1.36 -10.85
N ILE A 143 -9.95 -1.51 -12.16
CA ILE A 143 -10.56 -0.50 -13.04
C ILE A 143 -12.03 -0.26 -12.68
N LYS A 144 -12.81 -1.33 -12.47
CA LYS A 144 -14.21 -1.24 -12.02
C LYS A 144 -14.32 -0.46 -10.71
N GLU A 145 -13.50 -0.78 -9.71
CA GLU A 145 -13.52 -0.08 -8.43
C GLU A 145 -13.07 1.39 -8.56
N ALA A 146 -12.09 1.68 -9.42
CA ALA A 146 -11.69 3.04 -9.73
C ALA A 146 -12.82 3.86 -10.41
N GLN A 147 -13.53 3.25 -11.37
CA GLN A 147 -14.67 3.89 -12.05
C GLN A 147 -15.86 4.12 -11.11
N LYS A 148 -16.11 3.21 -10.16
CA LYS A 148 -17.13 3.41 -9.11
C LYS A 148 -16.86 4.64 -8.25
N LEU A 149 -15.59 4.97 -8.03
CA LEU A 149 -15.16 6.19 -7.34
C LEU A 149 -15.23 7.45 -8.22
N GLY A 150 -15.72 7.33 -9.46
CA GLY A 150 -15.78 8.43 -10.43
C GLY A 150 -14.45 8.72 -11.14
N GLY A 151 -13.46 7.83 -11.03
CA GLY A 151 -12.17 7.98 -11.68
C GLY A 151 -12.22 7.68 -13.18
N TYR A 152 -11.38 8.38 -13.94
CA TYR A 152 -11.11 8.06 -15.35
C TYR A 152 -10.06 6.96 -15.43
N CYS A 153 -10.32 5.94 -16.25
CA CYS A 153 -9.44 4.79 -16.40
C CYS A 153 -8.96 4.67 -17.84
N ALA A 154 -7.71 4.24 -18.00
CA ALA A 154 -7.13 3.87 -19.28
C ALA A 154 -6.54 2.46 -19.20
N TYR A 155 -6.75 1.66 -20.24
CA TYR A 155 -6.18 0.34 -20.41
C TYR A 155 -5.28 0.33 -21.66
N LEU A 156 -4.00 0.09 -21.46
CA LEU A 156 -2.99 0.11 -22.51
C LEU A 156 -2.63 -1.34 -22.87
N ASP A 157 -3.24 -1.85 -23.93
CA ASP A 157 -3.18 -3.25 -24.32
C ASP A 157 -2.07 -3.52 -25.33
N VAL A 158 -0.86 -3.81 -24.84
CA VAL A 158 0.28 -4.21 -25.69
C VAL A 158 0.07 -5.63 -26.26
N GLU A 159 -0.65 -6.50 -25.54
CA GLU A 159 -0.84 -7.90 -25.94
C GLU A 159 -2.00 -8.09 -26.91
N ASN A 160 -2.78 -7.03 -27.18
CA ASN A 160 -4.02 -7.04 -27.99
C ASN A 160 -4.91 -8.25 -27.63
N SER A 161 -5.15 -8.42 -26.33
CA SER A 161 -5.79 -9.59 -25.74
C SER A 161 -6.99 -9.25 -24.85
N LEU A 162 -7.32 -7.96 -24.70
CA LEU A 162 -8.49 -7.53 -23.94
C LEU A 162 -9.76 -7.94 -24.67
N ASP A 163 -10.62 -8.69 -23.98
CA ASP A 163 -12.00 -8.95 -24.40
C ASP A 163 -12.94 -7.91 -23.74
N PRO A 164 -13.54 -6.99 -24.50
CA PRO A 164 -14.49 -6.02 -23.98
C PRO A 164 -15.71 -6.67 -23.31
N SER A 165 -16.17 -7.81 -23.81
CA SER A 165 -17.33 -8.53 -23.29
C SER A 165 -17.06 -9.03 -21.87
N LEU A 166 -15.86 -9.57 -21.64
CA LEU A 166 -15.40 -9.95 -20.31
C LEU A 166 -15.34 -8.72 -19.38
N ALA A 167 -14.82 -7.60 -19.85
CA ALA A 167 -14.77 -6.36 -19.06
C ALA A 167 -16.16 -5.89 -18.64
N GLU A 168 -17.13 -5.90 -19.57
CA GLU A 168 -18.53 -5.55 -19.28
C GLU A 168 -19.18 -6.50 -18.29
N SER A 169 -18.97 -7.81 -18.45
CA SER A 169 -19.53 -8.83 -17.55
C SER A 169 -19.03 -8.69 -16.10
N ILE A 170 -17.75 -8.32 -15.93
CA ILE A 170 -17.17 -7.97 -14.62
C ILE A 170 -17.81 -6.69 -14.04
N GLY A 171 -18.33 -5.81 -14.90
CA GLY A 171 -18.96 -4.54 -14.53
C GLY A 171 -18.08 -3.31 -14.76
N VAL A 172 -17.10 -3.40 -15.64
CA VAL A 172 -16.34 -2.24 -16.12
C VAL A 172 -17.22 -1.44 -17.08
N ASN A 173 -17.24 -0.12 -16.92
CA ASN A 173 -17.89 0.78 -17.87
C ASN A 173 -16.96 0.97 -19.08
N THR A 174 -17.16 0.17 -20.12
CA THR A 174 -16.38 0.19 -21.37
C THR A 174 -16.55 1.48 -22.17
N GLN A 175 -17.68 2.17 -22.07
CA GLN A 175 -17.92 3.44 -22.75
C GLN A 175 -17.00 4.55 -22.22
N ASN A 176 -16.68 4.51 -20.92
CA ASN A 176 -15.80 5.47 -20.26
C ASN A 176 -14.41 4.90 -19.96
N LEU A 177 -14.01 3.83 -20.64
CA LEU A 177 -12.68 3.25 -20.55
C LEU A 177 -11.86 3.66 -21.79
N LEU A 178 -10.76 4.38 -21.57
CA LEU A 178 -9.84 4.70 -22.65
C LEU A 178 -9.01 3.45 -22.98
N ILE A 179 -9.06 2.97 -24.21
CA ILE A 179 -8.27 1.81 -24.65
C ILE A 179 -7.28 2.27 -25.70
N SER A 180 -6.01 1.89 -25.54
CA SER A 180 -4.96 2.14 -26.54
C SER A 180 -4.17 0.86 -26.78
N GLN A 181 -3.81 0.60 -28.03
CA GLN A 181 -3.03 -0.56 -28.47
C GLN A 181 -1.70 -0.08 -29.04
N PRO A 182 -0.69 0.16 -28.19
CA PRO A 182 0.59 0.67 -28.64
C PRO A 182 1.43 -0.43 -29.30
N ASP A 183 2.24 -0.04 -30.29
CA ASP A 183 3.10 -0.98 -31.05
C ASP A 183 4.17 -1.67 -30.19
N SER A 184 4.61 -1.02 -29.10
CA SER A 184 5.60 -1.57 -28.17
C SER A 184 5.39 -1.05 -26.74
N ALA A 185 5.85 -1.82 -25.75
CA ALA A 185 5.84 -1.40 -24.35
C ALA A 185 6.74 -0.18 -24.07
N GLU A 186 7.78 0.01 -24.88
CA GLU A 186 8.68 1.18 -24.81
C GLU A 186 7.95 2.44 -25.26
N ASN A 187 7.27 2.37 -26.41
CA ASN A 187 6.46 3.47 -26.94
C ASN A 187 5.33 3.83 -25.97
N LEU A 188 4.72 2.83 -25.32
CA LEU A 188 3.74 3.04 -24.26
C LEU A 188 4.30 3.90 -23.12
N LEU A 189 5.47 3.53 -22.59
CA LEU A 189 6.09 4.26 -21.49
C LEU A 189 6.49 5.68 -21.88
N CYS A 190 6.99 5.87 -23.10
CA CYS A 190 7.26 7.20 -23.65
C CYS A 190 5.98 8.01 -23.76
N MET A 191 4.89 7.47 -24.32
CA MET A 191 3.60 8.16 -24.39
C MET A 191 3.08 8.56 -23.01
N VAL A 192 3.18 7.69 -22.01
CA VAL A 192 2.77 8.02 -20.62
C VAL A 192 3.65 9.12 -20.03
N ALA A 193 4.95 9.15 -20.38
CA ALA A 193 5.87 10.21 -19.96
C ALA A 193 5.70 11.51 -20.77
N ASP A 194 5.20 11.45 -22.01
CA ASP A 194 4.99 12.59 -22.91
C ASP A 194 3.63 13.27 -22.69
N LEU A 195 2.68 12.60 -22.04
CA LEU A 195 1.41 13.18 -21.54
C LEU A 195 1.62 14.21 -20.41
N VAL A 196 2.81 14.79 -20.33
CA VAL A 196 3.30 15.67 -19.28
C VAL A 196 3.59 17.03 -19.90
N PRO A 197 2.64 17.96 -19.84
CA PRO A 197 2.96 19.35 -20.07
C PRO A 197 3.77 19.86 -18.86
N GLN A 198 4.84 20.62 -19.11
CA GLN A 198 5.44 21.62 -18.18
C GLN A 198 6.61 21.26 -17.25
N LEU A 199 7.42 20.23 -17.52
CA LEU A 199 8.76 20.20 -16.94
C LEU A 199 9.81 20.05 -18.04
N GLU A 200 10.31 21.20 -18.50
CA GLU A 200 11.59 21.38 -19.16
C GLU A 200 12.67 20.68 -18.31
N THR A 201 12.87 19.39 -18.53
CA THR A 201 14.12 18.73 -18.21
C THR A 201 14.62 18.22 -19.54
N ASP A 202 15.60 18.95 -20.08
CA ASP A 202 16.41 18.62 -21.25
C ASP A 202 17.08 17.26 -21.06
N VAL A 203 16.31 16.20 -21.18
CA VAL A 203 16.82 14.86 -21.37
C VAL A 203 16.18 14.38 -22.65
N VAL A 204 16.85 14.75 -23.75
CA VAL A 204 16.60 14.30 -25.11
C VAL A 204 16.52 12.77 -25.08
N ILE A 205 15.32 12.23 -25.26
CA ILE A 205 15.10 10.81 -25.53
C ILE A 205 15.47 10.61 -27.00
N GLY A 206 16.77 10.61 -27.29
CA GLY A 206 17.29 10.68 -28.65
C GLY A 206 18.77 10.38 -28.71
N GLY A 207 19.16 9.24 -28.17
CA GLY A 207 20.48 8.65 -28.39
C GLY A 207 20.30 7.28 -29.04
N ASN A 208 20.68 7.17 -30.31
CA ASN A 208 20.77 5.89 -31.02
C ASN A 208 21.82 5.03 -30.29
N HIS A 209 21.42 3.90 -29.69
CA HIS A 209 22.19 3.04 -28.75
C HIS A 209 22.09 3.36 -27.25
N ILE A 210 20.88 3.38 -26.71
CA ILE A 210 20.64 3.29 -25.27
C ILE A 210 19.94 1.94 -25.03
N ASP A 211 20.58 1.04 -24.27
CA ASP A 211 20.04 -0.29 -23.96
C ASP A 211 18.57 -0.19 -23.49
N ILE A 212 17.70 -1.06 -24.00
CA ILE A 212 16.26 -1.08 -23.68
C ILE A 212 15.99 -1.01 -22.16
N GLN A 213 16.86 -1.62 -21.34
CA GLN A 213 16.77 -1.56 -19.88
C GLN A 213 16.99 -0.16 -19.29
N SER A 214 17.83 0.66 -19.92
CA SER A 214 18.13 2.03 -19.48
C SER A 214 17.03 3.02 -19.87
N GLN A 215 16.35 2.82 -21.01
CA GLN A 215 15.18 3.62 -21.40
C GLN A 215 13.99 3.44 -20.45
N MET A 216 13.68 2.19 -20.05
CA MET A 216 12.63 1.93 -19.05
C MET A 216 12.92 2.62 -17.71
N THR A 217 14.18 2.64 -17.29
CA THR A 217 14.59 3.28 -16.04
C THR A 217 14.33 4.79 -16.09
N GLN A 218 14.71 5.43 -17.18
CA GLN A 218 14.54 6.86 -17.39
C GLN A 218 13.04 7.25 -17.48
N ALA A 219 12.23 6.48 -18.20
CA ALA A 219 10.79 6.72 -18.27
C ALA A 219 10.13 6.58 -16.88
N LEU A 220 10.47 5.51 -16.14
CA LEU A 220 9.93 5.29 -14.79
C LEU A 220 10.34 6.40 -13.80
N GLN A 221 11.54 6.98 -13.93
CA GLN A 221 11.96 8.13 -13.14
C GLN A 221 11.03 9.34 -13.35
N LYS A 222 10.79 9.70 -14.62
CA LYS A 222 9.89 10.82 -14.97
C LYS A 222 8.48 10.54 -14.45
N ILE A 223 7.94 9.35 -14.75
CA ILE A 223 6.61 8.92 -14.32
C ILE A 223 6.46 8.96 -12.80
N HIS A 224 7.43 8.46 -12.04
CA HIS A 224 7.31 8.38 -10.58
C HIS A 224 7.04 9.74 -9.92
N TYR A 225 7.72 10.79 -10.38
CA TYR A 225 7.52 12.15 -9.89
C TYR A 225 6.10 12.65 -10.17
N LEU A 226 5.58 12.37 -11.36
CA LEU A 226 4.28 12.85 -11.82
C LEU A 226 3.13 12.22 -11.07
N LEU A 227 3.21 10.90 -10.84
CA LEU A 227 2.17 10.18 -10.11
C LEU A 227 1.96 10.75 -8.70
N CYS A 228 3.04 11.16 -8.03
CA CYS A 228 2.94 11.74 -6.70
C CYS A 228 2.11 13.04 -6.69
N HIS A 229 2.11 13.80 -7.78
CA HIS A 229 1.38 15.06 -7.91
C HIS A 229 -0.03 14.86 -8.49
N SER A 230 -0.18 14.00 -9.50
CA SER A 230 -1.45 13.76 -10.18
C SER A 230 -2.39 12.80 -9.45
N GLN A 231 -1.90 12.10 -8.41
CA GLN A 231 -2.61 11.02 -7.70
C GLN A 231 -3.06 9.88 -8.64
N THR A 232 -2.44 9.74 -9.81
CA THR A 232 -2.75 8.65 -10.74
C THR A 232 -2.16 7.33 -10.23
N LEU A 233 -2.94 6.24 -10.27
CA LEU A 233 -2.45 4.89 -10.02
C LEU A 233 -2.03 4.25 -11.35
N ILE A 234 -0.79 3.78 -11.46
CA ILE A 234 -0.36 2.96 -12.59
C ILE A 234 -0.17 1.51 -12.13
N VAL A 235 -0.86 0.59 -12.80
CA VAL A 235 -0.75 -0.85 -12.57
C VAL A 235 -0.09 -1.51 -13.77
N PHE A 236 1.11 -2.05 -13.57
CA PHE A 236 1.79 -2.89 -14.56
C PHE A 236 1.34 -4.34 -14.40
N VAL A 237 0.84 -4.92 -15.48
CA VAL A 237 0.54 -6.36 -15.56
C VAL A 237 1.67 -7.05 -16.31
N ASN A 238 2.40 -7.95 -15.65
CA ASN A 238 3.62 -8.54 -16.18
C ASN A 238 3.58 -10.08 -16.16
N GLN A 239 4.39 -10.69 -17.01
CA GLN A 239 4.58 -12.14 -17.05
C GLN A 239 5.87 -12.54 -16.34
N VAL A 240 5.88 -13.75 -15.81
CA VAL A 240 7.08 -14.38 -15.26
C VAL A 240 7.78 -15.21 -16.33
N ARG A 241 9.11 -15.13 -16.38
CA ARG A 241 9.98 -16.06 -17.09
C ARG A 241 10.89 -16.77 -16.09
N SER A 242 11.24 -18.00 -16.39
CA SER A 242 12.31 -18.72 -15.68
C SER A 242 13.64 -18.26 -16.23
N GLU A 243 14.49 -17.66 -15.40
CA GLU A 243 15.89 -17.47 -15.76
C GLU A 243 16.66 -18.75 -15.42
N VAL A 244 17.40 -19.30 -16.38
CA VAL A 244 18.35 -20.38 -16.10
C VAL A 244 19.67 -19.71 -15.72
N THR A 245 19.81 -19.35 -14.45
CA THR A 245 21.10 -18.88 -13.94
C THR A 245 22.05 -20.08 -13.85
N SER A 246 23.20 -19.97 -14.52
CA SER A 246 24.28 -20.97 -14.57
C SER A 246 25.09 -21.10 -13.27
N VAL A 247 24.50 -20.73 -12.12
CA VAL A 247 25.16 -20.76 -10.82
C VAL A 247 24.58 -21.90 -9.99
N LYS A 248 25.45 -22.87 -9.73
CA LYS A 248 25.28 -23.95 -8.76
C LYS A 248 25.12 -23.34 -7.36
N ASP A 249 23.91 -22.96 -6.96
CA ASP A 249 23.54 -22.96 -5.54
C ASP A 249 22.01 -22.83 -5.36
N SER A 250 21.43 -23.88 -4.77
CA SER A 250 20.00 -24.06 -4.45
C SER A 250 19.04 -24.16 -5.64
N GLY A 251 18.42 -25.33 -5.84
CA GLY A 251 17.53 -25.66 -6.95
C GLY A 251 16.18 -24.95 -7.00
N ARG A 252 16.13 -23.62 -6.77
CA ARG A 252 14.97 -22.79 -7.09
C ARG A 252 15.31 -21.92 -8.28
N ALA A 253 14.68 -22.20 -9.43
CA ALA A 253 14.66 -21.27 -10.54
C ALA A 253 14.06 -19.95 -10.03
N GLU A 254 14.85 -18.87 -10.06
CA GLU A 254 14.34 -17.56 -9.72
C GLU A 254 13.40 -17.09 -10.83
N GLU A 255 12.18 -16.75 -10.42
CA GLU A 255 11.17 -16.20 -11.29
C GLU A 255 11.48 -14.72 -11.54
N VAL A 256 11.80 -14.37 -12.79
CA VAL A 256 12.10 -13.00 -13.19
C VAL A 256 10.98 -12.41 -14.03
N THR A 257 10.65 -11.16 -13.74
CA THR A 257 9.70 -10.34 -14.50
C THR A 257 10.37 -9.75 -15.74
N CYS A 258 9.61 -9.60 -16.83
CA CYS A 258 10.08 -8.91 -18.03
C CYS A 258 10.30 -7.40 -17.78
N GLY A 259 11.16 -6.76 -18.57
CA GLY A 259 11.39 -5.30 -18.47
C GLY A 259 12.51 -4.86 -17.51
N GLY A 260 13.45 -5.77 -17.21
CA GLY A 260 14.61 -5.46 -16.37
C GLY A 260 14.29 -5.23 -14.89
N ASN A 261 15.25 -4.66 -14.15
CA ASN A 261 15.15 -4.52 -12.69
C ASN A 261 14.49 -3.22 -12.22
N ALA A 262 14.40 -2.19 -13.08
CA ALA A 262 13.95 -0.85 -12.68
C ALA A 262 12.55 -0.84 -12.05
N LEU A 263 11.58 -1.53 -12.68
CA LEU A 263 10.21 -1.60 -12.18
C LEU A 263 10.14 -2.16 -10.76
N ARG A 264 11.01 -3.12 -10.42
CA ARG A 264 11.08 -3.71 -9.08
C ARG A 264 11.43 -2.69 -8.01
N PHE A 265 12.22 -1.67 -8.35
CA PHE A 265 12.60 -0.60 -7.44
C PHE A 265 11.52 0.49 -7.33
N TYR A 266 10.95 0.92 -8.47
CA TYR A 266 9.94 1.99 -8.52
C TYR A 266 8.59 1.56 -7.97
N ALA A 267 8.15 0.31 -8.24
CA ALA A 267 6.89 -0.21 -7.74
C ALA A 267 6.82 -0.10 -6.21
N ALA A 268 5.77 0.55 -5.72
CA ALA A 268 5.46 0.66 -4.30
C ALA A 268 4.91 -0.65 -3.76
N ILE A 269 4.08 -1.33 -4.56
CA ILE A 269 3.51 -2.63 -4.25
C ILE A 269 3.82 -3.58 -5.40
N ARG A 270 4.26 -4.79 -5.07
CA ARG A 270 4.44 -5.88 -6.03
C ARG A 270 3.66 -7.09 -5.56
N MET A 271 2.85 -7.65 -6.45
CA MET A 271 1.97 -8.78 -6.17
C MET A 271 2.28 -9.92 -7.13
N ARG A 272 2.59 -11.10 -6.58
CA ARG A 272 2.75 -12.35 -7.33
C ARG A 272 1.43 -13.10 -7.35
N ILE A 273 0.92 -13.43 -8.52
CA ILE A 273 -0.35 -14.11 -8.72
C ILE A 273 -0.07 -15.52 -9.23
N SER A 274 -0.56 -16.51 -8.50
CA SER A 274 -0.46 -17.93 -8.85
C SER A 274 -1.84 -18.57 -8.82
N ARG A 275 -2.12 -19.44 -9.79
CA ARG A 275 -3.35 -20.25 -9.81
C ARG A 275 -3.30 -21.33 -8.72
N THR A 276 -4.35 -21.47 -7.91
CA THR A 276 -4.45 -22.51 -6.88
C THR A 276 -5.23 -23.72 -7.36
N GLY A 277 -6.38 -23.51 -8.01
CA GLY A 277 -7.25 -24.61 -8.42
C GLY A 277 -8.46 -24.17 -9.24
N LEU A 278 -9.20 -25.14 -9.77
CA LEU A 278 -10.49 -24.91 -10.43
C LEU A 278 -11.59 -24.93 -9.38
N LEU A 279 -12.52 -23.97 -9.46
CA LEU A 279 -13.75 -23.99 -8.69
C LEU A 279 -14.77 -24.83 -9.44
N LYS A 280 -15.38 -25.78 -8.74
CA LYS A 280 -16.40 -26.67 -9.27
C LYS A 280 -17.65 -26.58 -8.41
N THR A 281 -18.78 -26.38 -9.05
CA THR A 281 -20.09 -26.51 -8.42
C THR A 281 -20.74 -27.71 -9.06
N GLU A 282 -21.01 -28.74 -8.25
CA GLU A 282 -21.43 -30.06 -8.74
C GLU A 282 -20.38 -30.63 -9.73
N ASP A 283 -20.73 -30.76 -11.01
CA ASP A 283 -19.84 -31.24 -12.08
C ASP A 283 -19.40 -30.16 -13.08
N LYS A 284 -19.81 -28.90 -12.89
CA LYS A 284 -19.44 -27.79 -13.79
C LYS A 284 -18.30 -26.99 -13.19
N VAL A 285 -17.31 -26.67 -14.02
CA VAL A 285 -16.23 -25.74 -13.65
C VAL A 285 -16.81 -24.33 -13.71
N THR A 286 -17.02 -23.73 -12.55
CA THR A 286 -17.67 -22.41 -12.41
C THR A 286 -16.66 -21.27 -12.26
N GLY A 287 -15.39 -21.56 -11.99
CA GLY A 287 -14.38 -20.53 -11.87
C GLY A 287 -12.98 -21.03 -11.55
N LEU A 288 -12.16 -20.11 -11.04
CA LEU A 288 -10.76 -20.31 -10.71
C LEU A 288 -10.39 -19.68 -9.37
N GLY A 289 -9.73 -20.46 -8.52
CA GLY A 289 -9.03 -19.96 -7.34
C GLY A 289 -7.64 -19.43 -7.71
N ILE A 290 -7.28 -18.28 -7.17
CA ILE A 290 -5.95 -17.69 -7.25
C ILE A 290 -5.40 -17.37 -5.86
N CYS A 291 -4.08 -17.42 -5.73
CA CYS A 291 -3.36 -16.92 -4.57
C CYS A 291 -2.56 -15.70 -5.00
N VAL A 292 -2.78 -14.59 -4.30
CA VAL A 292 -2.07 -13.33 -4.50
C VAL A 292 -1.14 -13.12 -3.31
N GLN A 293 0.17 -13.14 -3.56
CA GLN A 293 1.20 -12.89 -2.57
C GLN A 293 1.76 -11.47 -2.72
N VAL A 294 1.70 -10.68 -1.65
CA VAL A 294 2.28 -9.33 -1.61
C VAL A 294 3.79 -9.46 -1.35
N VAL A 295 4.60 -9.48 -2.42
CA VAL A 295 6.06 -9.67 -2.30
C VAL A 295 6.79 -8.39 -1.92
N LYS A 296 6.21 -7.23 -2.23
CA LYS A 296 6.75 -5.91 -1.84
C LYS A 296 5.60 -5.00 -1.46
N ASN A 297 5.77 -4.27 -0.37
CA ASN A 297 4.86 -3.22 0.05
C ASN A 297 5.68 -2.12 0.76
N LYS A 298 5.71 -0.92 0.19
CA LYS A 298 6.42 0.23 0.77
C LYS A 298 5.61 0.97 1.86
N LEU A 299 4.32 0.65 2.01
CA LEU A 299 3.41 1.38 2.89
C LEU A 299 2.98 0.58 4.13
N ALA A 300 3.14 -0.74 4.10
CA ALA A 300 2.83 -1.64 5.22
C ALA A 300 3.67 -2.92 5.15
N PRO A 301 3.68 -3.77 6.19
CA PRO A 301 4.45 -5.00 6.20
C PRO A 301 4.13 -5.91 5.00
N PRO A 302 5.15 -6.39 4.24
CA PRO A 302 4.95 -7.28 3.09
C PRO A 302 4.73 -8.74 3.53
N MET A 303 4.71 -9.66 2.56
CA MET A 303 4.69 -11.13 2.72
C MET A 303 3.36 -11.76 3.15
N LYS A 304 2.27 -10.99 3.14
CA LYS A 304 0.92 -11.53 3.29
C LYS A 304 0.43 -12.18 1.99
N LYS A 305 -0.47 -13.14 2.12
CA LYS A 305 -1.13 -13.84 1.02
C LYS A 305 -2.63 -13.69 1.15
N ALA A 306 -3.32 -13.62 0.02
CA ALA A 306 -4.76 -13.67 -0.08
C ALA A 306 -5.17 -14.74 -1.09
N GLU A 307 -6.12 -15.58 -0.70
CA GLU A 307 -6.77 -16.52 -1.60
C GLU A 307 -8.08 -15.91 -2.09
N VAL A 308 -8.21 -15.79 -3.40
CA VAL A 308 -9.31 -15.09 -4.08
C VAL A 308 -9.91 -16.03 -5.10
N ASP A 309 -11.24 -16.13 -5.07
CA ASP A 309 -12.02 -16.95 -5.96
C ASP A 309 -12.65 -16.09 -7.06
N ILE A 310 -12.43 -16.49 -8.31
CA ILE A 310 -12.89 -15.76 -9.50
C ILE A 310 -13.87 -16.66 -10.25
N GLN A 311 -15.14 -16.26 -10.30
CA GLN A 311 -16.14 -16.92 -11.11
C GLN A 311 -16.00 -16.48 -12.57
N PHE A 312 -16.22 -17.40 -13.52
CA PHE A 312 -16.28 -17.02 -14.93
C PHE A 312 -17.48 -16.09 -15.16
N GLU A 313 -17.32 -15.10 -16.04
CA GLU A 313 -18.34 -14.09 -16.41
C GLU A 313 -18.79 -13.13 -15.28
N ARG A 314 -18.60 -13.46 -14.00
CA ARG A 314 -18.94 -12.57 -12.87
C ARG A 314 -17.72 -11.92 -12.22
N GLY A 315 -16.55 -12.57 -12.30
CA GLY A 315 -15.32 -12.11 -11.67
C GLY A 315 -15.22 -12.47 -10.17
N ILE A 316 -14.50 -11.64 -9.42
CA ILE A 316 -14.34 -11.75 -7.96
C ILE A 316 -15.70 -11.51 -7.28
N CYS A 317 -16.11 -12.46 -6.44
CA CYS A 317 -17.34 -12.37 -5.66
C CYS A 317 -17.01 -11.95 -4.22
N CYS A 318 -17.49 -10.78 -3.81
CA CYS A 318 -17.23 -10.22 -2.48
C CYS A 318 -18.04 -10.93 -1.38
N GLU A 319 -19.25 -11.39 -1.71
CA GLU A 319 -20.20 -11.99 -0.78
C GLU A 319 -19.63 -13.24 -0.07
N PRO A 320 -19.12 -14.26 -0.79
CA PRO A 320 -18.51 -15.42 -0.14
C PRO A 320 -17.20 -15.06 0.61
N GLU A 321 -16.43 -14.09 0.12
CA GLU A 321 -15.23 -13.64 0.82
C GLU A 321 -15.55 -13.04 2.19
N VAL A 322 -16.58 -12.19 2.25
CA VAL A 322 -17.03 -11.55 3.49
C VAL A 322 -17.52 -12.60 4.49
N LEU A 323 -18.33 -13.56 4.05
CA LEU A 323 -18.84 -14.64 4.91
C LEU A 323 -17.68 -15.48 5.48
N HIS A 324 -16.71 -15.84 4.65
CA HIS A 324 -15.53 -16.59 5.09
C HIS A 324 -14.73 -15.83 6.13
N LEU A 325 -14.42 -14.55 5.84
CA LEU A 325 -13.68 -13.69 6.76
C LEU A 325 -14.44 -13.48 8.08
N ALA A 326 -15.76 -13.31 8.02
CA ALA A 326 -16.58 -13.15 9.22
C ALA A 326 -16.58 -14.41 10.10
N CYS A 327 -16.57 -15.60 9.49
CA CYS A 327 -16.40 -16.86 10.23
C CYS A 327 -15.01 -16.97 10.85
N GLU A 328 -13.95 -16.66 10.10
CA GLU A 328 -12.55 -16.69 10.59
C GLU A 328 -12.33 -15.76 11.79
N HIS A 329 -13.02 -14.62 11.83
CA HIS A 329 -12.94 -13.65 12.92
C HIS A 329 -13.98 -13.88 14.03
N GLY A 330 -14.76 -14.96 13.95
CA GLY A 330 -15.75 -15.33 14.97
C GLY A 330 -16.96 -14.39 15.06
N LEU A 331 -17.24 -13.60 14.02
CA LEU A 331 -18.42 -12.73 13.94
C LEU A 331 -19.69 -13.53 13.56
N ILE A 332 -19.51 -14.62 12.82
CA ILE A 332 -20.58 -15.51 12.35
C ILE A 332 -20.18 -16.94 12.73
N LEU A 333 -21.16 -17.74 13.18
CA LEU A 333 -20.95 -19.16 13.43
C LEU A 333 -21.40 -19.97 12.22
N LYS A 334 -20.60 -20.96 11.83
CA LYS A 334 -20.94 -21.90 10.75
C LYS A 334 -21.40 -23.22 11.36
N GLU A 335 -22.67 -23.54 11.20
CA GLU A 335 -23.27 -24.81 11.63
C GLU A 335 -23.60 -25.65 10.39
N GLY A 336 -22.70 -26.56 10.02
CA GLY A 336 -22.85 -27.37 8.81
C GLY A 336 -22.81 -26.53 7.54
N THR A 337 -23.93 -26.48 6.81
CA THR A 337 -24.13 -25.64 5.60
C THR A 337 -24.71 -24.26 5.90
N ASN A 338 -25.13 -24.01 7.14
CA ASN A 338 -25.85 -22.80 7.51
C ASN A 338 -24.94 -21.81 8.24
N PHE A 339 -25.24 -20.52 8.09
CA PHE A 339 -24.54 -19.44 8.79
C PHE A 339 -25.47 -18.82 9.82
N VAL A 340 -25.00 -18.66 11.06
CA VAL A 340 -25.77 -18.05 12.15
C VAL A 340 -25.20 -16.66 12.43
N ILE A 341 -26.00 -15.63 12.17
CA ILE A 341 -25.67 -14.21 12.42
C ILE A 341 -26.56 -13.72 13.56
N GLU A 342 -25.98 -13.35 14.71
CA GLU A 342 -26.72 -12.80 15.85
C GLU A 342 -27.94 -13.64 16.32
N GLY A 343 -27.94 -14.94 16.06
CA GLY A 343 -29.02 -15.88 16.42
C GLY A 343 -30.05 -16.15 15.30
N GLU A 344 -29.95 -15.48 14.15
CA GLU A 344 -30.74 -15.80 12.95
C GLU A 344 -29.96 -16.73 12.01
N VAL A 345 -30.64 -17.76 11.49
CA VAL A 345 -30.05 -18.75 10.59
C VAL A 345 -30.25 -18.32 9.14
N LEU A 346 -29.16 -18.12 8.41
CA LEU A 346 -29.16 -17.93 6.96
C LEU A 346 -28.87 -19.26 6.28
N GLU A 347 -29.81 -19.67 5.42
CA GLU A 347 -29.59 -20.75 4.46
C GLU A 347 -28.62 -20.27 3.37
N ASN A 348 -27.72 -21.15 2.94
CA ASN A 348 -26.67 -20.83 1.96
C ASN A 348 -27.30 -20.38 0.63
N PRO A 349 -26.95 -19.20 0.08
CA PRO A 349 -27.50 -18.71 -1.19
C PRO A 349 -26.96 -19.45 -2.42
#